data_AF-A0A7C2JGT4-F1
#
_entry.id   AF-A0A7C2JGT4-F1
#
_cell.length_a   1.000
_cell.length_b   1.000
_cell.length_c   1.000
_cell.angle_alpha   90.00
_cell.angle_beta   90.00
_cell.angle_gamma   90.00
#
_symmetry.space_group_name_H-M   'P 1'
#
loop_
_entity.id
_entity.type
_entity.pdbx_description
1 polymer ?
#
loop_
_entity_poly.entity_id
_entity_poly.type
_entity_poly.pdbx_seq_one_letter_code
_entity_poly.pdbx_strand_id
1 'polypeptide(L)' 'GQLTDPRTAVILSYALCGFAHVASVAIFVGGTAALVPSRRDDLASLGLRALLAATLATLMTGCVAGIFSTGQGVTILRP' A
#
# COMPACT_ATOMS: atom_id res chain seq x y z
N GLY A 1 -14.29 11.58 13.46
CA GLY A 1 -13.78 10.56 12.54
C GLY A 1 -14.46 9.23 12.78
N GLN A 2 -15.76 9.16 12.50
CA GLN A 2 -16.52 7.91 12.52
C GLN A 2 -16.73 7.48 11.07
N LEU A 3 -16.43 6.22 10.75
CA LEU A 3 -16.68 5.65 9.43
C LEU A 3 -18.18 5.37 9.31
N THR A 4 -18.87 6.19 8.54
CA THR A 4 -20.34 6.15 8.42
C THR A 4 -20.82 5.03 7.50
N ASP A 5 -19.98 4.60 6.59
CA ASP A 5 -20.30 3.60 5.57
C ASP A 5 -19.41 2.35 5.70
N PRO A 6 -19.99 1.14 5.81
CA PRO A 6 -19.24 -0.10 6.02
C PRO A 6 -18.36 -0.49 4.83
N ARG A 7 -18.70 -0.07 3.61
CA ARG A 7 -17.85 -0.29 2.42
C ARG A 7 -16.57 0.52 2.53
N THR A 8 -16.64 1.74 3.03
CA THR A 8 -15.50 2.62 3.26
C THR A 8 -14.49 2.01 4.22
N ALA A 9 -14.97 1.34 5.28
CA ALA A 9 -14.10 0.61 6.20
C ALA A 9 -13.28 -0.48 5.48
N VAL A 10 -13.93 -1.28 4.63
CA VAL A 10 -13.24 -2.32 3.83
C VAL A 10 -12.20 -1.70 2.90
N ILE A 11 -12.57 -0.67 2.13
CA ILE A 11 -11.64 -0.01 1.20
C ILE A 11 -10.42 0.54 1.95
N LEU A 12 -10.63 1.23 3.07
CA LEU A 12 -9.56 1.81 3.87
C LEU A 12 -8.67 0.75 4.51
N SER A 13 -9.22 -0.37 4.98
CA SER A 13 -8.41 -1.47 5.51
C SER A 13 -7.38 -1.96 4.49
N TYR A 14 -7.77 -2.10 3.22
CA TYR A 14 -6.85 -2.51 2.15
C TYR A 14 -5.96 -1.37 1.65
N ALA A 15 -6.44 -0.13 1.62
CA ALA A 15 -5.63 1.02 1.22
C ALA A 15 -4.52 1.33 2.24
N LEU A 16 -4.75 1.03 3.52
CA LEU A 16 -3.83 1.34 4.62
C LEU A 16 -2.98 0.14 5.08
N CYS A 17 -3.24 -1.08 4.58
CA CYS A 17 -2.50 -2.26 5.05
C CYS A 17 -1.02 -2.29 4.64
N GLY A 18 -0.57 -1.42 3.74
CA GLY A 18 0.80 -1.41 3.23
C GLY A 18 1.74 -0.45 3.96
N PHE A 19 3.03 -0.79 3.97
CA PHE A 19 4.13 0.05 4.47
C PHE A 19 4.51 1.16 3.48
N ALA A 20 3.55 1.97 3.04
CA ALA A 20 3.76 3.06 2.08
C ALA A 20 3.93 4.40 2.82
N HIS A 21 5.13 4.68 3.32
CA HIS A 21 5.45 5.92 4.04
C HIS A 21 6.95 6.23 3.97
N VAL A 22 7.35 7.45 4.32
CA VAL A 22 8.77 7.88 4.20
C VAL A 22 9.72 7.01 5.03
N ALA A 23 9.31 6.56 6.22
CA ALA A 23 10.13 5.71 7.08
C ALA A 23 10.45 4.34 6.45
N SER A 24 9.53 3.75 5.67
CA SER A 24 9.78 2.46 5.01
C SER A 24 10.78 2.59 3.88
N VAL A 25 10.86 3.74 3.22
CA VAL A 25 11.90 4.01 2.23
C VAL A 25 13.27 3.87 2.88
N ALA A 26 13.49 4.46 4.05
CA ALA A 26 14.76 4.34 4.77
C ALA A 26 15.05 2.89 5.18
N ILE A 27 14.03 2.14 5.64
CA ILE A 27 14.19 0.72 6.01
C ILE A 27 14.60 -0.12 4.80
N PHE A 28 13.89 0.00 3.68
CA PHE A 28 14.16 -0.82 2.49
C PHE A 28 15.41 -0.38 1.73
N VAL A 29 15.61 0.92 1.53
CA VAL A 29 16.83 1.44 0.89
C VAL A 29 18.03 1.15 1.76
N GLY A 30 17.98 1.46 3.06
CA GLY A 30 19.07 1.24 4.00
C GLY A 30 19.41 -0.25 4.21
N GLY A 31 18.38 -1.08 4.38
CA GLY A 31 18.56 -2.53 4.52
C GLY A 31 19.17 -3.16 3.27
N THR A 32 18.65 -2.81 2.07
CA THR A 32 19.18 -3.35 0.81
C THR A 32 20.59 -2.81 0.50
N ALA A 33 20.86 -1.54 0.83
CA ALA A 33 22.17 -0.91 0.73
C ALA A 33 23.23 -1.55 1.63
N ALA A 34 22.82 -2.11 2.77
CA ALA A 34 23.71 -2.87 3.65
C ALA A 34 24.06 -4.24 3.07
N LEU A 35 23.12 -4.89 2.36
CA LEU A 35 23.33 -6.18 1.69
C LEU A 35 24.14 -6.04 0.39
N VAL A 36 23.90 -4.98 -0.40
CA VAL A 36 24.60 -4.71 -1.66
C VAL A 36 25.15 -3.28 -1.67
N PRO A 37 26.31 -3.05 -1.03
CA PRO A 37 26.94 -1.73 -0.93
C PRO A 37 27.23 -1.01 -2.25
N SER A 38 27.46 -1.76 -3.32
CA SER A 38 27.80 -1.20 -4.63
C SER A 38 26.62 -0.53 -5.35
N ARG A 39 25.38 -0.71 -4.88
CA ARG A 39 24.16 -0.16 -5.50
C ARG A 39 23.44 0.89 -4.65
N ARG A 40 24.10 1.44 -3.64
CA ARG A 40 23.52 2.42 -2.70
C ARG A 40 22.92 3.63 -3.41
N ASP A 41 23.64 4.18 -4.37
CA ASP A 41 23.22 5.37 -5.11
C ASP A 41 22.01 5.09 -6.01
N ASP A 42 21.99 3.93 -6.68
CA ASP A 42 20.84 3.46 -7.45
C ASP A 42 19.60 3.35 -6.55
N LEU A 43 19.72 2.68 -5.40
CA LEU A 43 18.62 2.48 -4.43
C LEU A 43 18.12 3.82 -3.87
N ALA A 44 19.03 4.74 -3.53
CA ALA A 44 18.67 6.06 -3.03
C ALA A 44 17.92 6.88 -4.08
N SER A 45 18.38 6.85 -5.34
CA SER A 45 17.73 7.56 -6.45
C SER A 45 16.31 7.08 -6.74
N LEU A 46 16.03 5.79 -6.47
CA LEU A 46 14.72 5.17 -6.66
C LEU A 46 13.77 5.38 -5.49
N GLY A 47 14.24 5.78 -4.30
CA GLY A 47 13.46 5.76 -3.05
C GLY A 47 12.12 6.50 -3.12
N LEU A 48 12.09 7.73 -3.65
CA LEU A 48 10.84 8.50 -3.78
C LEU A 48 9.89 7.92 -4.84
N ARG A 49 10.45 7.39 -5.94
CA ARG A 49 9.66 6.71 -6.98
C ARG A 49 9.04 5.42 -6.43
N ALA A 50 9.81 4.68 -5.64
CA ALA A 50 9.35 3.47 -4.96
C ALA A 50 8.24 3.80 -3.95
N LEU A 51 8.34 4.91 -3.21
CA LEU A 51 7.27 5.36 -2.32
C LEU A 51 5.97 5.66 -3.07
N LEU A 52 6.05 6.43 -4.17
CA LEU A 52 4.88 6.73 -5.00
C LEU A 52 4.26 5.44 -5.55
N ALA A 53 5.08 4.53 -6.08
CA ALA A 53 4.63 3.24 -6.59
C ALA A 53 3.96 2.41 -5.49
N ALA A 54 4.53 2.37 -4.28
CA ALA A 54 3.97 1.66 -3.13
C ALA A 54 2.62 2.24 -2.72
N THR A 55 2.48 3.57 -2.63
CA THR A 55 1.21 4.24 -2.33
C THR A 55 0.15 3.91 -3.38
N LEU A 56 0.51 3.96 -4.67
CA LEU A 56 -0.43 3.60 -5.75
C LEU A 56 -0.84 2.12 -5.67
N ALA A 57 0.07 1.22 -5.31
CA ALA A 57 -0.22 -0.20 -5.15
C ALA A 57 -1.22 -0.45 -3.99
N THR A 58 -1.07 0.23 -2.85
CA THR A 58 -2.02 0.07 -1.74
C THR A 58 -3.38 0.67 -2.07
N LEU A 59 -3.41 1.85 -2.71
CA LEU A 59 -4.65 2.46 -3.20
C LEU A 59 -5.36 1.57 -4.22
N MET A 60 -4.63 1.00 -5.18
CA MET A 60 -5.18 0.06 -6.16
C MET A 60 -5.79 -1.16 -5.48
N THR A 61 -5.14 -1.71 -4.45
CA THR A 61 -5.68 -2.82 -3.67
C THR A 61 -6.99 -2.42 -2.98
N GLY A 62 -7.06 -1.20 -2.42
CA GLY A 62 -8.30 -0.62 -1.90
C GLY A 62 -9.40 -0.47 -2.97
N CYS A 63 -9.07 -0.03 -4.18
CA CYS A 63 -10.01 0.06 -5.29
C CYS A 63 -10.57 -1.31 -5.69
N VAL A 64 -9.70 -2.34 -5.78
CA VAL A 64 -10.10 -3.71 -6.08
C VAL A 64 -11.05 -4.23 -4.99
N ALA A 65 -10.71 -4.04 -3.71
CA ALA A 65 -11.59 -4.41 -2.60
C ALA A 65 -12.94 -3.67 -2.66
N GLY A 66 -12.93 -2.40 -3.07
CA GLY A 66 -14.13 -1.59 -3.27
C GLY A 66 -15.02 -2.09 -4.41
N ILE A 67 -14.46 -2.61 -5.50
CA ILE A 67 -15.23 -3.22 -6.61
C ILE A 67 -15.97 -4.47 -6.10
N PHE A 68 -15.33 -5.26 -5.25
CA PHE A 68 -15.90 -6.52 -4.75
C PHE A 68 -16.71 -6.37 -3.45
N SER A 69 -16.83 -5.17 -2.88
CA SER A 69 -17.53 -4.91 -1.62
C SER A 69 -18.70 -3.95 -1.83
N THR A 70 -19.92 -4.40 -1.51
CA THR A 70 -21.16 -3.62 -1.59
C THR A 70 -21.62 -3.13 -0.21
N GLY A 71 -20.74 -3.08 0.79
CA GLY A 71 -21.03 -2.57 2.14
C GLY A 71 -21.79 -3.54 3.07
N GLN A 72 -22.36 -4.63 2.56
CA GLN A 72 -23.03 -5.66 3.38
C GLN A 72 -22.50 -7.09 3.16
N GLY A 73 -21.39 -7.24 2.43
CA GLY A 73 -20.77 -8.53 2.08
C GLY A 73 -19.89 -8.42 0.83
N VAL A 74 -19.02 -9.42 0.61
CA VAL A 74 -18.22 -9.56 -0.62
C VAL A 74 -19.10 -10.19 -1.70
N THR A 75 -19.23 -9.52 -2.85
CA THR A 75 -20.16 -9.93 -3.92
C THR A 75 -19.88 -11.34 -4.45
N ILE A 76 -18.61 -11.79 -4.41
CA ILE A 76 -18.19 -13.15 -4.82
C ILE A 76 -18.66 -14.26 -3.85
N LEU A 77 -19.00 -13.93 -2.59
CA LEU A 77 -19.40 -14.91 -1.58
C LEU A 77 -20.92 -14.98 -1.38
N ARG A 78 -21.71 -14.25 -2.18
CA ARG A 78 -23.16 -14.38 -2.21
C ARG A 78 -23.54 -15.33 -3.36
N PRO A 79 -24.23 -16.45 -3.08
CA PRO A 79 -24.69 -17.40 -4.11
C PRO A 79 -25.73 -16.78 -5.05
#